data_AF-A0A952FPG6-F1
#
_entry.id   AF-A0A952FPG6-F1
#
_cell.length_a   1.000
_cell.length_b   1.000
_cell.length_c   1.000
_cell.angle_alpha   90.00
_cell.angle_beta   90.00
_cell.angle_gamma   90.00
#
_symmetry.space_group_name_H-M   'P 1'
#
loop_
_entity.id
_entity.type
_entity.pdbx_description
1 polymer ?
#
loop_
_entity_poly.entity_id
_entity_poly.type
_entity_poly.pdbx_seq_one_letter_code
_entity_poly.pdbx_strand_id
1 'polypeptide(L)'
;MTAAGGEGMVVKPRDFTARGPKGLVQPAVKVRGREYLRIIYGPEYDLPENLVRLRERKLGGKRNLALREFALGHEALRRFVAREPLRRVHECVFGVLALESEPIDPRL
;
A
#
# COMPACT_ATOMS: atom_id res chain seq x y z
N MET A 1 17.97 13.37 -0.38
CA MET A 1 17.05 12.43 0.29
C MET A 1 17.47 10.99 0.03
N THR A 2 17.19 10.40 -1.14
CA THR A 2 17.58 9.00 -1.42
C THR A 2 19.10 8.82 -1.58
N ALA A 3 19.78 9.75 -2.24
CA ALA A 3 21.25 9.75 -2.35
C ALA A 3 21.99 9.93 -1.01
N ALA A 4 21.28 10.38 0.03
CA ALA A 4 21.80 10.51 1.40
C ALA A 4 21.44 9.29 2.28
N GLY A 5 20.99 8.17 1.67
CA GLY A 5 20.66 6.93 2.38
C GLY A 5 19.19 6.73 2.72
N GLY A 6 18.30 7.68 2.41
CA GLY A 6 16.86 7.51 2.67
C GLY A 6 16.21 6.46 1.76
N GLU A 7 15.25 5.69 2.30
CA GLU A 7 14.52 4.66 1.55
C GLU A 7 13.82 5.23 0.31
N GLY A 8 13.18 6.40 0.42
CA GLY A 8 12.35 6.96 -0.63
C GLY A 8 11.31 7.94 -0.09
N MET A 9 10.15 7.95 -0.73
CA MET A 9 9.03 8.80 -0.36
C MET A 9 7.71 8.03 -0.36
N VAL A 10 6.75 8.55 0.40
CA VAL A 10 5.34 8.17 0.31
C VAL A 10 4.58 9.37 -0.25
N VAL A 11 4.07 9.25 -1.46
CA VAL A 11 3.26 10.27 -2.11
C VAL A 11 1.81 10.07 -1.70
N LYS A 12 1.18 11.11 -1.17
CA LYS A 12 -0.22 11.09 -0.72
C LYS A 12 -1.00 12.18 -1.43
N PRO A 13 -2.32 11.99 -1.69
CA PRO A 13 -3.19 13.08 -2.09
C PRO A 13 -3.20 14.18 -1.01
N ARG A 14 -3.50 15.43 -1.41
CA ARG A 14 -3.63 16.55 -0.46
C ARG A 14 -4.74 16.29 0.56
N ASP A 15 -5.89 15.84 0.07
CA ASP A 15 -7.02 15.45 0.92
C ASP A 15 -6.85 14.01 1.38
N PHE A 16 -7.14 13.74 2.66
CA PHE A 16 -6.95 12.41 3.25
C PHE A 16 -7.77 11.33 2.53
N THR A 17 -9.01 11.67 2.16
CA THR A 17 -9.90 10.81 1.37
C THR A 17 -10.20 11.51 0.05
N ALA A 18 -9.45 11.17 -0.99
CA ALA A 18 -9.63 11.74 -2.31
C ALA A 18 -10.40 10.79 -3.24
N ARG A 19 -11.32 11.33 -4.05
CA ARG A 19 -12.04 10.58 -5.09
C ARG A 19 -11.77 11.20 -6.45
N GLY A 20 -11.58 10.35 -7.45
CA GLY A 20 -11.46 10.73 -8.85
C GLY A 20 -12.54 10.05 -9.71
N PRO A 21 -12.45 10.16 -11.05
CA PRO A 21 -13.44 9.59 -11.97
C PRO A 21 -13.65 8.08 -11.84
N LYS A 22 -12.66 7.37 -11.30
CA LYS A 22 -12.67 5.91 -11.11
C LYS A 22 -12.96 5.48 -9.66
N GLY A 23 -13.45 6.40 -8.82
CA GLY A 23 -13.74 6.14 -7.41
C GLY A 23 -12.62 6.58 -6.46
N LEU A 24 -12.41 5.83 -5.39
CA LEU A 24 -11.44 6.15 -4.35
C LEU A 24 -10.00 6.10 -4.92
N VAL A 25 -9.24 7.18 -4.71
CA VAL A 25 -7.84 7.26 -5.10
C VAL A 25 -6.98 6.54 -4.06
N GLN A 26 -5.83 5.99 -4.46
CA GLN A 26 -4.89 5.40 -3.53
C GLN A 26 -4.51 6.44 -2.44
N PRO A 27 -4.67 6.11 -1.15
CA PRO A 27 -4.38 7.05 -0.06
C PRO A 27 -2.88 7.33 0.06
N ALA A 28 -2.05 6.40 -0.41
CA ALA A 28 -0.60 6.52 -0.41
C ALA A 28 0.02 5.67 -1.52
N VAL A 29 1.12 6.17 -2.11
CA VAL A 29 1.95 5.42 -3.05
C VAL A 29 3.40 5.52 -2.60
N LYS A 30 4.02 4.36 -2.36
CA LYS A 30 5.43 4.27 -1.96
C LYS A 30 6.33 4.29 -3.20
N VAL A 31 7.32 5.18 -3.21
CA VAL A 31 8.34 5.31 -4.26
C VAL A 31 9.71 5.21 -3.61
N ARG A 32 10.39 4.08 -3.84
CA ARG A 32 11.70 3.75 -3.24
C ARG A 32 12.85 4.21 -4.13
N GLY A 33 13.94 4.63 -3.52
CA GLY A 33 15.18 5.01 -4.21
C GLY A 33 15.92 3.81 -4.80
N ARG A 34 16.80 4.09 -5.78
CA ARG A 34 17.55 3.07 -6.52
C ARG A 34 18.36 2.16 -5.60
N GLU A 35 19.19 2.74 -4.74
CA GLU A 35 20.05 1.93 -3.85
C GLU A 35 19.26 1.12 -2.83
N TYR A 36 18.14 1.65 -2.31
CA TYR A 36 17.27 0.91 -1.39
C TYR A 36 16.60 -0.28 -2.08
N LEU A 37 16.24 -0.16 -3.36
CA LEU A 37 15.63 -1.25 -4.11
C LEU A 37 16.56 -2.47 -4.27
N ARG A 38 17.88 -2.32 -4.11
CA ARG A 38 18.81 -3.46 -4.04
C ARG A 38 18.53 -4.39 -2.86
N ILE A 39 18.04 -3.85 -1.73
CA ILE A 39 17.65 -4.64 -0.55
C ILE A 39 16.42 -5.52 -0.87
N ILE A 40 15.53 -5.03 -1.74
CA ILE A 40 14.25 -5.67 -2.05
C ILE A 40 14.37 -6.65 -3.22
N TYR A 41 15.08 -6.25 -4.28
CA TYR A 41 15.15 -6.99 -5.54
C TYR A 41 16.52 -7.66 -5.78
N GLY A 42 17.48 -7.47 -4.87
CA GLY A 42 18.83 -8.01 -4.97
C GLY A 42 19.85 -6.98 -5.49
N PRO A 43 21.15 -7.21 -5.24
CA PRO A 43 22.23 -6.26 -5.55
C PRO A 43 22.36 -5.96 -7.04
N GLU A 44 21.92 -6.85 -7.93
CA GLU A 44 22.07 -6.74 -9.39
C GLU A 44 20.76 -6.37 -10.11
N TYR A 45 19.72 -5.96 -9.38
CA TYR A 45 18.38 -5.77 -9.95
C TYR A 45 18.33 -4.75 -11.10
N ASP A 46 19.30 -3.83 -11.15
CA ASP A 46 19.36 -2.74 -12.13
C ASP A 46 20.21 -3.07 -13.37
N LEU A 47 20.70 -4.32 -13.51
CA LEU A 47 21.24 -4.81 -14.78
C LEU A 47 20.13 -4.80 -15.86
N PRO A 48 20.44 -4.46 -17.13
CA PRO A 48 19.44 -4.32 -18.19
C PRO A 48 18.48 -5.51 -18.32
N GLU A 49 19.00 -6.73 -18.28
CA GLU A 49 18.28 -8.00 -18.36
C GLU A 49 17.36 -8.26 -17.16
N ASN A 50 17.70 -7.72 -15.98
CA ASN A 50 16.90 -7.80 -14.76
C ASN A 50 15.82 -6.71 -14.75
N LEU A 51 16.13 -5.51 -15.24
CA LEU A 51 15.15 -4.42 -15.34
C LEU A 51 14.02 -4.72 -16.32
N VAL A 52 14.32 -5.33 -17.47
CA VAL A 52 13.30 -5.69 -18.47
C VAL A 52 12.23 -6.59 -17.83
N ARG A 53 12.64 -7.67 -17.15
CA ARG A 53 11.69 -8.57 -16.46
C ARG A 53 10.96 -7.91 -15.29
N LEU A 54 11.64 -7.07 -14.50
CA LEU A 54 11.05 -6.43 -13.31
C LEU A 54 10.03 -5.33 -13.65
N ARG A 55 10.09 -4.78 -14.87
CA ARG A 55 9.08 -3.82 -15.37
C ARG A 55 7.71 -4.46 -15.56
N GLU A 56 7.66 -5.77 -15.86
CA GLU A 56 6.42 -6.54 -16.04
C GLU A 56 5.79 -6.94 -14.69
N ARG A 57 5.49 -5.95 -13.85
CA ARG A 57 4.90 -6.17 -12.51
C ARG A 57 3.41 -5.88 -12.46
N LYS A 58 2.65 -6.79 -11.83
CA LYS A 58 1.20 -6.66 -11.66
C LYS A 58 0.87 -5.93 -10.35
N LEU A 59 0.62 -4.63 -10.42
CA LEU A 59 0.27 -3.81 -9.25
C LEU A 59 -1.21 -3.85 -8.87
N GLY A 60 -2.08 -4.43 -9.72
CA GLY A 60 -3.53 -4.37 -9.56
C GLY A 60 -4.03 -4.99 -8.25
N GLY A 61 -3.53 -6.18 -7.90
CA GLY A 61 -3.90 -6.87 -6.67
C GLY A 61 -3.57 -6.07 -5.42
N LYS A 62 -2.30 -5.65 -5.26
CA LYS A 62 -1.85 -4.84 -4.12
C LYS A 62 -2.61 -3.51 -4.02
N ARG A 63 -2.89 -2.87 -5.16
CA ARG A 63 -3.68 -1.64 -5.22
C ARG A 63 -5.11 -1.85 -4.72
N ASN A 64 -5.77 -2.92 -5.16
CA ASN A 64 -7.14 -3.21 -4.73
C ASN A 64 -7.18 -3.57 -3.24
N LEU A 65 -6.22 -4.39 -2.78
CA LEU A 65 -6.08 -4.78 -1.39
C LEU A 65 -5.93 -3.55 -0.47
N ALA A 66 -4.99 -2.65 -0.80
CA ALA A 66 -4.76 -1.42 -0.04
C ALA A 66 -6.01 -0.52 0.08
N LEU A 67 -6.84 -0.45 -0.98
CA LEU A 67 -8.09 0.33 -0.93
C LEU A 67 -9.13 -0.31 0.00
N ARG A 68 -9.23 -1.64 0.00
CA ARG A 68 -10.15 -2.39 0.88
C ARG A 68 -9.74 -2.27 2.35
N GLU A 69 -8.45 -2.47 2.64
CA GLU A 69 -7.90 -2.30 3.99
C GLU A 69 -8.08 -0.87 4.49
N PHE A 70 -7.79 0.13 3.64
CA PHE A 70 -8.01 1.54 3.98
C PHE A 70 -9.48 1.83 4.32
N ALA A 71 -10.42 1.32 3.52
CA ALA A 71 -11.84 1.53 3.76
C ALA A 71 -12.29 0.90 5.09
N LEU A 72 -11.85 -0.34 5.38
CA LEU A 72 -12.15 -1.03 6.64
C LEU A 72 -11.53 -0.32 7.84
N GLY A 73 -10.26 0.08 7.75
CA GLY A 73 -9.58 0.80 8.84
C GLY A 73 -10.21 2.16 9.13
N HIS A 74 -10.57 2.92 8.09
CA HIS A 74 -11.26 4.20 8.25
C HIS A 74 -12.65 4.03 8.87
N GLU A 75 -13.40 3.01 8.46
CA GLU A 75 -14.70 2.68 9.05
C GLU A 75 -14.58 2.23 10.51
N ALA A 76 -13.58 1.42 10.85
CA ALA A 76 -13.32 1.00 12.23
C ALA A 76 -13.10 2.21 13.15
N LEU A 77 -12.28 3.18 12.72
CA LEU A 77 -12.03 4.42 13.45
C LEU A 77 -13.30 5.26 13.60
N ARG A 78 -14.11 5.39 12.54
CA ARG A 78 -15.39 6.11 12.61
C ARG A 78 -16.33 5.50 13.64
N ARG A 79 -16.51 4.18 13.61
CA ARG A 79 -17.39 3.45 14.55
C ARG A 79 -16.90 3.55 15.99
N PHE A 80 -15.59 3.48 16.19
CA PHE A 80 -14.98 3.65 17.50
C PHE A 80 -15.24 5.05 18.07
N VAL A 81 -14.99 6.09 17.28
CA VAL A 81 -15.24 7.48 17.69
C VAL A 81 -16.73 7.74 17.95
N ALA A 82 -17.62 7.10 17.19
CA ALA A 82 -19.07 7.14 17.40
C ALA A 82 -19.56 6.32 18.61
N ARG A 83 -18.66 5.64 19.33
CA ARG A 83 -18.96 4.77 20.48
C ARG A 83 -19.94 3.64 20.15
N GLU A 84 -19.85 3.10 18.93
CA GLU A 84 -20.60 1.89 18.57
C GLU A 84 -20.13 0.67 19.39
N PRO A 85 -20.98 -0.38 19.52
CA PRO A 85 -20.59 -1.61 20.21
C PRO A 85 -19.30 -2.19 19.65
N LEU A 86 -18.43 -2.71 20.53
CA LEU A 86 -17.10 -3.20 20.16
C LEU A 86 -17.11 -4.19 18.98
N ARG A 87 -18.12 -5.06 18.90
CA ARG A 87 -18.28 -6.00 17.78
C ARG A 87 -18.32 -5.32 16.40
N ARG A 88 -18.90 -4.12 16.31
CA ARG A 88 -19.00 -3.33 15.07
C ARG A 88 -17.67 -2.69 14.67
N VAL A 89 -16.80 -2.40 15.63
CA VAL A 89 -15.43 -1.95 15.37
C VAL A 89 -14.57 -3.15 14.97
N HIS A 90 -14.66 -4.25 15.73
CA HIS A 90 -13.87 -5.45 15.52
C HIS A 90 -14.16 -6.15 14.19
N GLU A 91 -15.39 -6.17 13.69
CA GLU A 91 -15.66 -6.72 12.35
C GLU A 91 -14.82 -6.05 11.26
N CYS A 92 -14.57 -4.74 11.36
CA CYS A 92 -13.72 -4.01 10.41
C CYS A 92 -12.23 -4.31 10.63
N VAL A 93 -11.77 -4.31 11.89
CA VAL A 93 -10.37 -4.60 12.24
C VAL A 93 -9.96 -6.02 11.84
N PHE A 94 -10.80 -7.02 12.14
CA PHE A 94 -10.56 -8.40 11.73
C PHE A 94 -10.68 -8.58 10.22
N GLY A 95 -11.51 -7.77 9.54
CA GLY A 95 -11.52 -7.71 8.08
C GLY A 95 -10.16 -7.30 7.48
N VAL A 96 -9.47 -6.32 8.07
CA VAL A 96 -8.10 -5.95 7.65
C VAL A 96 -7.13 -7.11 7.85
N LEU A 97 -7.17 -7.76 9.02
CA LEU A 97 -6.30 -8.90 9.31
C LEU A 97 -6.52 -10.07 8.34
N ALA A 98 -7.78 -10.35 7.99
CA ALA A 98 -8.11 -11.38 7.02
C ALA A 98 -7.57 -11.05 5.62
N LEU A 99 -7.65 -9.78 5.20
CA LEU A 99 -7.15 -9.33 3.90
C LEU A 99 -5.62 -9.44 3.78
N GLU A 100 -4.86 -9.19 4.85
CA GLU A 100 -3.40 -9.34 4.87
C GLU A 100 -2.92 -10.78 4.68
N SER A 101 -3.82 -11.76 4.77
CA SER A 101 -3.52 -13.17 4.50
C SER A 101 -3.63 -13.54 3.00
N GLU A 102 -4.10 -12.62 2.15
CA GLU A 102 -4.18 -12.83 0.71
C GLU A 102 -2.78 -12.89 0.06
N PRO A 103 -2.47 -13.89 -0.77
CA PRO A 103 -1.16 -14.02 -1.38
C PRO A 103 -0.92 -12.90 -2.40
N ILE A 104 -0.01 -11.99 -2.07
CA ILE A 104 0.47 -10.92 -2.96
C ILE A 104 2.00 -10.98 -3.05
N ASP A 105 2.57 -10.53 -4.17
CA ASP A 105 4.02 -10.41 -4.34
C ASP A 105 4.62 -9.59 -3.17
N PRO A 106 5.47 -10.20 -2.32
CA PRO A 106 5.99 -9.57 -1.10
C PRO A 106 6.95 -8.41 -1.38
N ARG A 107 7.38 -8.23 -2.64
CA ARG A 107 8.30 -7.17 -3.04
C ARG A 107 7.57 -5.84 -3.29
N LEU A 108 6.25 -5.87 -3.47
CA LEU A 108 5.41 -4.71 -3.84
C LEU A 108 5.04 -3.82 -2.66
#